data_AF-D1B0J7-F1
#
_entry.id   AF-D1B0J7-F1
#
_cell.length_a   1.000
_cell.length_b   1.000
_cell.length_c   1.000
_cell.angle_alpha   90.00
_cell.angle_beta   90.00
_cell.angle_gamma   90.00
#
_symmetry.space_group_name_H-M   'P 1'
#
loop_
_entity.id
_entity.type
_entity.pdbx_description
1 polymer ?
#
loop_
_entity_poly.entity_id
_entity_poly.type
_entity_poly.pdbx_seq_one_letter_code
_entity_poly.pdbx_strand_id
1 'polypeptide(L)'
;MKKSPLKKRYLLQNPKEAVRTFATAFPSYEKLFLGLYLENSSHYANPLGVLSIRFERVEEIVVFEDICASYICEEVSEDKRYKKRFLLLFGIPERYDFLIEEVFKRCDALKMPPFEFALLGGMSSQKVLRVLLYQQMRCLEEAVALLLEDDAKAPKRLSLYARECIALLELGRSLFDASLCEGFMEKLSLFTCKQRVVLLRFVQTKAYETFKMDMDFFLREQSGFYLLEKSEMPLFFLLKKKHKKGSARIVKRLRKALI
;
A
#
# COMPACT_ATOMS: atom_id res chain seq x y z
N MET A 1 -16.59 -23.00 -21.85
CA MET A 1 -16.75 -21.91 -20.85
C MET A 1 -16.37 -22.43 -19.48
N LYS A 2 -15.20 -22.05 -18.94
CA LYS A 2 -14.81 -22.39 -17.56
C LYS A 2 -15.43 -21.38 -16.60
N LYS A 3 -16.50 -21.78 -15.90
CA LYS A 3 -16.93 -21.14 -14.65
C LYS A 3 -16.40 -22.01 -13.51
N SER A 4 -15.69 -21.41 -12.57
CA SER A 4 -15.72 -21.88 -11.20
C SER A 4 -15.43 -20.69 -10.28
N PRO A 5 -16.44 -20.15 -9.58
CA PRO A 5 -16.21 -19.34 -8.41
C PRO A 5 -16.52 -20.22 -7.21
N LEU A 6 -15.51 -20.92 -6.68
CA LEU A 6 -15.65 -21.61 -5.39
C LEU A 6 -15.65 -20.54 -4.29
N LYS A 7 -16.83 -19.98 -4.00
CA LYS A 7 -17.05 -19.19 -2.78
C LYS A 7 -16.78 -20.10 -1.57
N LYS A 8 -16.24 -19.56 -0.49
CA LYS A 8 -15.92 -20.21 0.80
C LYS A 8 -16.97 -21.23 1.31
N ARG A 9 -18.24 -21.07 0.95
CA ARG A 9 -19.36 -22.01 1.23
C ARG A 9 -19.31 -23.32 0.45
N TYR A 10 -18.76 -23.34 -0.76
CA TYR A 10 -18.81 -24.48 -1.70
C TYR A 10 -17.66 -25.48 -1.49
N LEU A 11 -16.47 -25.02 -1.03
CA LEU A 11 -15.35 -25.90 -0.65
C LEU A 11 -15.61 -26.71 0.63
N LEU A 12 -16.34 -26.12 1.60
CA LEU A 12 -16.77 -26.80 2.82
C LEU A 12 -17.87 -27.84 2.55
N GLN A 13 -18.65 -27.68 1.48
CA GLN A 13 -19.76 -28.57 1.11
C GLN A 13 -19.36 -29.66 0.10
N ASN A 14 -18.24 -29.49 -0.64
CA ASN A 14 -17.76 -30.45 -1.66
C ASN A 14 -16.30 -30.89 -1.41
N PRO A 15 -16.07 -31.69 -0.37
CA PRO A 15 -14.74 -32.04 0.12
C PRO A 15 -13.85 -32.80 -0.88
N LYS A 16 -14.44 -33.62 -1.75
CA LYS A 16 -13.72 -34.30 -2.84
C LYS A 16 -13.22 -33.33 -3.91
N GLU A 17 -13.92 -32.22 -4.14
CA GLU A 17 -13.47 -31.16 -5.05
C GLU A 17 -12.37 -30.31 -4.42
N ALA A 18 -12.37 -30.09 -3.10
CA ALA A 18 -11.28 -29.43 -2.40
C ALA A 18 -9.97 -30.24 -2.53
N VAL A 19 -10.00 -31.54 -2.24
CA VAL A 19 -8.83 -32.44 -2.41
C VAL A 19 -8.36 -32.47 -3.86
N ARG A 20 -9.28 -32.56 -4.83
CA ARG A 20 -8.93 -32.55 -6.24
C ARG A 20 -8.34 -31.20 -6.66
N THR A 21 -8.88 -30.09 -6.18
CA THR A 21 -8.35 -28.74 -6.43
C THR A 21 -6.96 -28.58 -5.82
N PHE A 22 -6.74 -29.06 -4.59
CA PHE A 22 -5.43 -29.08 -3.93
C PHE A 22 -4.42 -29.99 -4.65
N ALA A 23 -4.79 -31.22 -5.01
CA ALA A 23 -3.92 -32.14 -5.75
C ALA A 23 -3.58 -31.60 -7.15
N THR A 24 -4.53 -30.89 -7.79
CA THR A 24 -4.28 -30.25 -9.09
C THR A 24 -3.43 -28.99 -8.97
N ALA A 25 -3.59 -28.22 -7.88
CA ALA A 25 -2.82 -27.01 -7.62
C ALA A 25 -1.39 -27.30 -7.12
N PHE A 26 -1.20 -28.41 -6.40
CA PHE A 26 0.06 -28.82 -5.79
C PHE A 26 0.41 -30.29 -6.06
N PRO A 27 0.69 -30.67 -7.33
CA PRO A 27 0.90 -32.07 -7.72
C PRO A 27 2.08 -32.73 -6.99
N SER A 28 3.09 -31.95 -6.61
CA SER A 28 4.25 -32.42 -5.85
C SER A 28 3.91 -32.89 -4.44
N TYR A 29 2.80 -32.43 -3.86
CA TYR A 29 2.36 -32.78 -2.51
C TYR A 29 1.28 -33.87 -2.50
N GLU A 30 0.82 -34.32 -3.67
CA GLU A 30 -0.24 -35.33 -3.79
C GLU A 30 0.13 -36.63 -3.07
N LYS A 31 1.39 -37.05 -3.14
CA LYS A 31 1.91 -38.26 -2.48
C LYS A 31 1.96 -38.17 -0.95
N LEU A 32 1.88 -36.95 -0.41
CA LEU A 32 1.94 -36.69 1.03
C LEU A 32 0.53 -36.70 1.65
N PHE A 33 -0.52 -36.73 0.84
CA PHE A 33 -1.90 -36.75 1.29
C PHE A 33 -2.27 -38.09 1.94
N LEU A 34 -2.70 -38.04 3.20
CA LEU A 34 -3.13 -39.22 3.94
C LEU A 34 -4.64 -39.42 3.91
N GLY A 35 -5.43 -38.34 3.89
CA GLY A 35 -6.88 -38.44 3.93
C GLY A 35 -7.56 -37.12 4.25
N LEU A 36 -8.87 -37.08 3.99
CA LEU A 36 -9.73 -35.95 4.33
C LEU A 36 -10.83 -36.45 5.28
N TYR A 37 -10.90 -35.83 6.44
CA TYR A 37 -11.88 -36.12 7.47
C TYR A 37 -12.92 -35.02 7.49
N LEU A 38 -14.19 -35.39 7.57
CA LEU A 38 -15.29 -34.44 7.56
C LEU A 38 -16.04 -34.57 8.87
N GLU A 39 -16.29 -33.42 9.49
CA GLU A 39 -17.13 -33.35 10.67
C GLU A 39 -18.59 -33.56 10.24
N ASN A 40 -19.13 -34.74 10.55
CA ASN A 40 -20.49 -35.15 10.19
C ASN A 40 -21.49 -34.96 11.34
N SER A 41 -21.30 -33.95 12.19
CA SER A 41 -22.24 -33.65 13.28
C SER A 41 -23.44 -32.86 12.75
N SER A 42 -24.64 -33.37 12.99
CA SER A 42 -25.92 -32.72 12.62
C SER A 42 -26.19 -31.42 13.37
N HIS A 43 -25.36 -31.08 14.37
CA HIS A 43 -25.51 -29.89 15.20
C HIS A 43 -24.85 -28.62 14.63
N TYR A 44 -24.00 -28.73 13.60
CA TYR A 44 -23.32 -27.56 13.03
C TYR A 44 -23.88 -27.20 11.66
N ALA A 45 -24.33 -25.95 11.49
CA ALA A 45 -24.83 -25.42 10.23
C ALA A 45 -23.75 -25.30 9.13
N ASN A 46 -22.47 -25.40 9.48
CA ASN A 46 -21.33 -25.41 8.57
C ASN A 46 -20.35 -26.53 8.98
N PRO A 47 -20.34 -27.69 8.30
CA PRO A 47 -19.41 -28.77 8.63
C PRO A 47 -17.97 -28.37 8.33
N LEU A 48 -17.05 -28.71 9.23
CA LEU A 48 -15.62 -28.52 9.04
C LEU A 48 -14.99 -29.75 8.38
N GLY A 49 -13.92 -29.53 7.61
CA GLY A 49 -13.11 -30.59 7.02
C GLY A 49 -11.64 -30.47 7.44
N VAL A 50 -11.02 -31.60 7.78
CA VAL A 50 -9.61 -31.70 8.15
C VAL A 50 -8.87 -32.46 7.06
N LEU A 51 -7.95 -31.79 6.37
CA LEU A 51 -7.03 -32.38 5.42
C LEU A 51 -5.81 -32.90 6.19
N SER A 52 -5.53 -34.20 6.12
CA SER A 52 -4.36 -34.81 6.75
C SER A 52 -3.28 -35.06 5.73
N ILE A 53 -2.09 -34.53 6.02
CA ILE A 53 -0.91 -34.64 5.16
C ILE A 53 0.28 -35.02 6.05
N ARG A 54 1.13 -35.93 5.57
CA ARG A 54 2.34 -36.36 6.27
C ARG A 54 3.57 -35.65 5.71
N PHE A 55 4.34 -35.05 6.59
CA PHE A 55 5.66 -34.51 6.30
C PHE A 55 6.70 -35.27 7.12
N GLU A 56 7.91 -35.44 6.58
CA GLU A 56 9.00 -36.11 7.30
C GLU A 56 9.76 -35.13 8.18
N ARG A 57 9.71 -33.83 7.84
CA ARG A 57 10.44 -32.76 8.52
C ARG A 57 9.53 -31.59 8.87
N VAL A 58 9.79 -30.92 9.98
CA VAL A 58 8.98 -29.78 10.46
C VAL A 58 9.09 -28.60 9.50
N GLU A 59 10.25 -28.40 8.87
CA GLU A 59 10.48 -27.33 7.89
C GLU A 59 9.56 -27.46 6.67
N GLU A 60 9.23 -28.69 6.27
CA GLU A 60 8.33 -28.96 5.14
C GLU A 60 6.88 -28.60 5.47
N ILE A 61 6.48 -28.72 6.74
CA ILE A 61 5.16 -28.31 7.24
C ILE A 61 5.01 -26.80 7.10
N VAL A 62 5.97 -26.04 7.61
CA VAL A 62 5.94 -24.56 7.56
C VAL A 62 5.87 -24.07 6.12
N VAL A 63 6.69 -24.65 5.23
CA VAL A 63 6.67 -24.31 3.81
C VAL A 63 5.31 -24.64 3.18
N PHE A 64 4.71 -25.77 3.54
CA PHE A 64 3.41 -26.16 3.01
C PHE A 64 2.25 -25.29 3.53
N GLU A 65 2.26 -24.93 4.82
CA GLU A 65 1.28 -24.03 5.42
C GLU A 65 1.31 -22.65 4.75
N ASP A 66 2.51 -22.12 4.51
CA ASP A 66 2.73 -20.88 3.78
C ASP A 66 2.15 -20.92 2.36
N ILE A 67 2.36 -22.04 1.65
CA ILE A 67 1.82 -22.27 0.31
C ILE A 67 0.29 -22.32 0.32
N CYS A 68 -0.30 -23.02 1.29
CA CYS A 68 -1.75 -23.13 1.44
C CYS A 68 -2.38 -21.79 1.79
N ALA A 69 -1.80 -21.06 2.75
CA ALA A 69 -2.25 -19.72 3.13
C ALA A 69 -2.24 -18.78 1.91
N SER A 70 -1.17 -18.80 1.13
CA SER A 70 -1.08 -18.05 -0.13
C SER A 70 -2.21 -18.39 -1.11
N TYR A 71 -2.46 -19.68 -1.32
CA TYR A 71 -3.47 -20.16 -2.27
C TYR A 71 -4.89 -19.78 -1.84
N ILE A 72 -5.16 -19.91 -0.54
CA ILE A 72 -6.45 -19.52 0.05
C ILE A 72 -6.64 -18.00 -0.07
N CYS A 73 -5.60 -17.20 0.19
CA CYS A 73 -5.66 -15.75 0.00
C CYS A 73 -5.94 -15.37 -1.47
N GLU A 74 -5.34 -16.06 -2.44
CA GLU A 74 -5.62 -15.88 -3.88
C GLU A 74 -7.08 -16.13 -4.24
N GLU A 75 -7.66 -17.23 -3.76
CA GLU A 75 -9.01 -17.66 -4.15
C GLU A 75 -10.13 -16.93 -3.40
N VAL A 76 -9.90 -16.54 -2.14
CA VAL A 76 -10.94 -16.03 -1.24
C VAL A 76 -10.92 -14.50 -1.13
N SER A 77 -9.85 -13.84 -1.53
CA SER A 77 -9.74 -12.38 -1.43
C SER A 77 -10.43 -11.68 -2.61
N GLU A 78 -11.35 -10.76 -2.30
CA GLU A 78 -11.92 -9.83 -3.28
C GLU A 78 -10.93 -8.72 -3.69
N ASP A 79 -9.81 -8.60 -2.98
CA ASP A 79 -8.78 -7.61 -3.31
C ASP A 79 -8.09 -7.98 -4.64
N LYS A 80 -8.15 -7.03 -5.57
CA LYS A 80 -7.64 -7.16 -6.93
C LYS A 80 -6.16 -7.56 -6.97
N ARG A 81 -5.38 -7.27 -5.93
CA ARG A 81 -3.95 -7.59 -5.82
C ARG A 81 -3.66 -9.09 -5.69
N TYR A 82 -4.61 -9.86 -5.14
CA TYR A 82 -4.47 -11.31 -4.95
C TYR A 82 -4.81 -12.11 -6.20
N LYS A 83 -5.19 -11.47 -7.31
CA LYS A 83 -5.45 -12.19 -8.56
C LYS A 83 -4.17 -12.83 -9.08
N LYS A 84 -4.25 -14.10 -9.53
CA LYS A 84 -3.16 -14.92 -10.11
C LYS A 84 -2.10 -14.15 -10.88
N ARG A 85 -2.53 -13.33 -11.85
CA ARG A 85 -1.62 -12.57 -12.73
C ARG A 85 -0.72 -11.58 -12.00
N PHE A 86 -1.10 -11.09 -10.83
CA PHE A 86 -0.30 -10.16 -10.03
C PHE A 86 0.55 -10.88 -9.00
N LEU A 87 0.06 -11.99 -8.44
CA LEU A 87 0.86 -12.90 -7.62
C LEU A 87 2.04 -13.47 -8.42
N LEU A 88 1.84 -13.83 -9.68
CA LEU A 88 2.91 -14.25 -10.57
C LEU A 88 3.95 -13.14 -10.85
N LEU A 89 3.57 -11.87 -10.72
CA LEU A 89 4.47 -10.73 -10.98
C LEU A 89 5.23 -10.27 -9.73
N PHE A 90 4.58 -10.27 -8.57
CA PHE A 90 5.09 -9.63 -7.36
C PHE A 90 5.11 -10.55 -6.14
N GLY A 91 4.51 -11.75 -6.22
CA GLY A 91 4.27 -12.61 -5.07
C GLY A 91 3.12 -12.13 -4.20
N ILE A 92 3.04 -12.72 -3.00
CA ILE A 92 1.98 -12.51 -2.01
C ILE A 92 2.12 -11.12 -1.35
N PRO A 93 1.13 -10.22 -1.48
CA PRO A 93 1.19 -8.88 -0.90
C PRO A 93 1.49 -8.83 0.59
N GLU A 94 0.97 -9.74 1.43
CA GLU A 94 1.25 -9.69 2.87
C GLU A 94 2.75 -9.80 3.19
N ARG A 95 3.56 -10.38 2.29
CA ARG A 95 5.00 -10.54 2.51
C ARG A 95 5.81 -9.26 2.25
N TYR A 96 5.25 -8.28 1.53
CA TYR A 96 5.99 -7.08 1.13
C TYR A 96 5.21 -5.76 1.28
N ASP A 97 3.89 -5.80 1.42
CA ASP A 97 3.08 -4.64 1.74
C ASP A 97 3.22 -4.35 3.25
N PHE A 98 2.88 -3.13 3.65
CA PHE A 98 3.19 -2.66 5.01
C PHE A 98 2.00 -1.96 5.66
N LEU A 99 2.10 -1.80 6.98
CA LEU A 99 1.20 -0.98 7.78
C LEU A 99 1.75 0.45 7.83
N ILE A 100 0.97 1.43 7.37
CA ILE A 100 1.39 2.83 7.31
C ILE A 100 1.82 3.34 8.69
N GLU A 101 1.08 2.98 9.74
CA GLU A 101 1.37 3.45 11.10
C GLU A 101 2.73 3.02 11.61
N GLU A 102 3.13 1.78 11.34
CA GLU A 102 4.44 1.26 11.73
C GLU A 102 5.55 2.01 11.01
N VAL A 103 5.34 2.32 9.72
CA VAL A 103 6.27 3.12 8.94
C VAL A 103 6.38 4.53 9.53
N PHE A 104 5.27 5.18 9.86
CA PHE A 104 5.28 6.53 10.46
C PHE A 104 5.99 6.54 11.81
N LYS A 105 5.68 5.59 12.69
CA LYS A 105 6.37 5.44 13.99
C LYS A 105 7.88 5.30 13.81
N ARG A 106 8.32 4.50 12.84
CA ARG A 106 9.75 4.33 12.52
C ARG A 106 10.36 5.62 11.96
N CYS A 107 9.67 6.30 11.04
CA CYS A 107 10.10 7.60 10.52
C CYS A 107 10.30 8.61 11.67
N ASP A 108 9.38 8.66 12.62
CA ASP A 108 9.43 9.60 13.75
C ASP A 108 10.61 9.29 14.68
N ALA A 109 10.86 8.01 14.96
CA ALA A 109 11.99 7.57 15.78
C ALA A 109 13.35 7.89 15.13
N LEU A 110 13.48 7.73 13.81
CA LEU A 110 14.76 7.84 13.12
C LEU A 110 15.25 9.28 12.92
N LYS A 111 14.39 10.31 13.09
CA LYS A 111 14.75 11.74 12.95
C LYS A 111 15.63 12.09 11.72
N MET A 112 15.53 11.34 10.62
CA MET A 112 16.50 11.38 9.52
C MET A 112 15.85 11.49 8.13
N PRO A 113 16.53 12.17 7.19
CA PRO A 113 16.63 11.76 5.80
C PRO A 113 18.07 11.32 5.45
N PRO A 114 18.28 10.47 4.41
CA PRO A 114 17.36 10.23 3.30
C PRO A 114 16.58 8.90 3.35
N PHE A 115 15.36 8.94 2.80
CA PHE A 115 14.57 7.75 2.48
C PHE A 115 15.21 6.99 1.31
N GLU A 116 15.67 5.77 1.56
CA GLU A 116 16.04 4.81 0.52
C GLU A 116 14.78 4.08 0.06
N PHE A 117 14.50 4.15 -1.24
CA PHE A 117 13.31 3.56 -1.82
C PHE A 117 13.58 2.09 -2.11
N ALA A 118 13.28 1.20 -1.16
CA ALA A 118 13.22 -0.24 -1.37
C ALA A 118 11.77 -0.67 -1.67
N LEU A 119 11.17 -0.08 -2.71
CA LEU A 119 9.76 -0.29 -3.03
C LEU A 119 9.59 -1.43 -4.03
N LEU A 120 8.60 -2.29 -3.79
CA LEU A 120 8.25 -3.39 -4.67
C LEU A 120 7.02 -3.02 -5.49
N GLY A 121 6.98 -3.44 -6.76
CA GLY A 121 5.90 -3.09 -7.69
C GLY A 121 4.51 -3.56 -7.26
N GLY A 122 4.45 -4.57 -6.40
CA GLY A 122 3.22 -5.09 -5.81
C GLY A 122 2.65 -4.24 -4.67
N MET A 123 3.45 -3.36 -4.05
CA MET A 123 3.03 -2.57 -2.87
C MET A 123 1.78 -1.72 -3.18
N SER A 124 0.97 -1.46 -2.16
CA SER A 124 -0.23 -0.62 -2.32
C SER A 124 0.13 0.80 -2.74
N SER A 125 -0.41 1.25 -3.87
CA SER A 125 -0.14 2.58 -4.41
C SER A 125 -0.49 3.70 -3.43
N GLN A 126 -1.67 3.63 -2.81
CA GLN A 126 -2.12 4.68 -1.88
C GLN A 126 -1.21 4.74 -0.64
N LYS A 127 -0.81 3.59 -0.08
CA LYS A 127 0.07 3.55 1.09
C LYS A 127 1.43 4.14 0.78
N VAL A 128 2.01 3.76 -0.35
CA VAL A 128 3.30 4.30 -0.80
C VAL A 128 3.21 5.81 -0.97
N LEU A 129 2.19 6.34 -1.65
CA LEU A 129 2.06 7.78 -1.82
C LEU A 129 1.88 8.52 -0.50
N ARG A 130 1.12 7.98 0.46
CA ARG A 130 0.95 8.56 1.80
C ARG A 130 2.27 8.58 2.57
N VAL A 131 3.07 7.52 2.51
CA VAL A 131 4.42 7.51 3.12
C VAL A 131 5.33 8.56 2.51
N LEU A 132 5.32 8.70 1.18
CA LEU A 132 6.13 9.72 0.53
C LEU A 132 5.65 11.13 0.87
N LEU A 133 4.33 11.36 0.91
CA LEU A 133 3.75 12.63 1.33
C LEU A 133 4.09 12.95 2.78
N TYR A 134 3.99 11.98 3.69
CA TYR A 134 4.38 12.13 5.09
C TYR A 134 5.82 12.61 5.23
N GLN A 135 6.73 11.95 4.53
CA GLN A 135 8.15 12.34 4.54
C GLN A 135 8.35 13.76 3.98
N GLN A 136 7.70 14.11 2.88
CA GLN A 136 7.85 15.44 2.28
C GLN A 136 7.21 16.53 3.16
N MET A 137 6.10 16.24 3.83
CA MET A 137 5.48 17.14 4.79
C MET A 137 6.40 17.40 5.98
N ARG A 138 7.08 16.38 6.51
CA ARG A 138 8.08 16.57 7.57
C ARG A 138 9.25 17.45 7.11
N CYS A 139 9.78 17.22 5.90
CA CYS A 139 10.81 18.08 5.34
C CYS A 139 10.31 19.52 5.10
N LEU A 140 9.04 19.68 4.74
CA LEU A 140 8.41 21.00 4.60
C LEU A 140 8.33 21.70 5.96
N GLU A 141 7.89 21.02 7.02
CA GLU A 141 7.81 21.56 8.39
C GLU A 141 9.19 21.94 8.94
N GLU A 142 10.21 21.10 8.73
CA GLU A 142 11.60 21.43 9.05
C GLU A 142 12.06 22.69 8.30
N ALA A 143 11.69 22.82 7.01
CA ALA A 143 12.01 24.01 6.23
C ALA A 143 11.22 25.26 6.70
N VAL A 144 10.03 25.10 7.30
CA VAL A 144 9.30 26.18 7.96
C VAL A 144 9.99 26.60 9.24
N ALA A 145 10.45 25.65 10.07
CA ALA A 145 11.22 25.97 11.28
C ALA A 145 12.48 26.80 10.92
N LEU A 146 13.22 26.37 9.89
CA LEU A 146 14.36 27.11 9.36
C LEU A 146 13.99 28.49 8.79
N LEU A 147 12.79 28.64 8.21
CA LEU A 147 12.30 29.94 7.73
C LEU A 147 12.14 30.90 8.91
N LEU A 148 11.57 30.42 10.02
CA LEU A 148 11.35 31.20 11.26
C LEU A 148 12.68 31.54 11.95
N GLU A 149 13.71 30.71 11.82
CA GLU A 149 15.07 30.94 12.31
C GLU A 149 15.95 31.80 11.37
N ASP A 150 15.34 32.39 10.34
CA ASP A 150 16.01 33.23 9.34
C ASP A 150 17.07 32.55 8.46
N ASP A 151 16.98 31.23 8.26
CA ASP A 151 17.90 30.49 7.38
C ASP A 151 17.74 30.86 5.89
N ALA A 152 18.83 31.31 5.26
CA ALA A 152 18.81 31.79 3.87
C ALA A 152 18.33 30.75 2.84
N LYS A 153 18.45 29.45 3.12
CA LYS A 153 18.08 28.36 2.21
C LYS A 153 16.62 27.92 2.40
N ALA A 154 15.95 28.33 3.48
CA ALA A 154 14.58 27.92 3.80
C ALA A 154 13.56 28.18 2.67
N PRO A 155 13.48 29.38 2.03
CA PRO A 155 12.53 29.59 0.93
C PRO A 155 12.74 28.64 -0.26
N LYS A 156 13.99 28.32 -0.58
CA LYS A 156 14.32 27.38 -1.66
C LYS A 156 13.94 25.94 -1.29
N ARG A 157 14.14 25.55 -0.03
CA ARG A 157 13.75 24.23 0.49
C ARG A 157 12.23 24.07 0.52
N LEU A 158 11.50 25.06 1.03
CA LEU A 158 10.03 25.09 1.02
C LEU A 158 9.48 24.93 -0.39
N SER A 159 9.97 25.73 -1.34
CA SER A 159 9.55 25.62 -2.75
C SER A 159 9.87 24.25 -3.36
N LEU A 160 10.94 23.59 -2.94
CA LEU A 160 11.28 22.24 -3.41
C LEU A 160 10.28 21.22 -2.85
N TYR A 161 10.13 21.15 -1.53
CA TYR A 161 9.30 20.15 -0.86
C TYR A 161 7.82 20.32 -1.21
N ALA A 162 7.33 21.56 -1.32
CA ALA A 162 5.97 21.81 -1.76
C ALA A 162 5.70 21.30 -3.18
N ARG A 163 6.64 21.48 -4.12
CA ARG A 163 6.54 20.92 -5.48
C ARG A 163 6.59 19.40 -5.49
N GLU A 164 7.35 18.79 -4.59
CA GLU A 164 7.38 17.33 -4.44
C GLU A 164 6.05 16.81 -3.89
N CYS A 165 5.45 17.46 -2.89
CA CYS A 165 4.10 17.14 -2.40
C CYS A 165 3.05 17.28 -3.51
N ILE A 166 3.04 18.41 -4.24
CA ILE A 166 2.11 18.63 -5.36
C ILE A 166 2.25 17.53 -6.40
N ALA A 167 3.47 17.16 -6.79
CA ALA A 167 3.68 16.09 -7.77
C ALA A 167 3.22 14.71 -7.28
N LEU A 168 3.30 14.43 -5.98
CA LEU A 168 2.76 13.21 -5.38
C LEU A 168 1.23 13.22 -5.37
N LEU A 169 0.59 14.35 -5.06
CA LEU A 169 -0.87 14.51 -5.13
C LEU A 169 -1.37 14.40 -6.58
N GLU A 170 -0.68 15.03 -7.54
CA GLU A 170 -0.95 14.86 -8.98
C GLU A 170 -0.84 13.40 -9.42
N LEU A 171 0.17 12.67 -8.92
CA LEU A 171 0.31 11.23 -9.14
C LEU A 171 -0.85 10.46 -8.53
N GLY A 172 -1.31 10.85 -7.34
CA GLY A 172 -2.41 10.25 -6.57
C GLY A 172 -3.83 10.63 -6.99
N ARG A 173 -4.05 11.55 -7.94
CA ARG A 173 -5.41 11.99 -8.38
C ARG A 173 -6.39 10.87 -8.77
N SER A 174 -5.89 9.69 -9.15
CA SER A 174 -6.74 8.53 -9.49
C SER A 174 -6.98 7.57 -8.32
N LEU A 175 -6.42 7.86 -7.15
CA LEU A 175 -6.42 7.04 -5.95
C LEU A 175 -7.13 7.74 -4.79
N PHE A 176 -7.08 9.08 -4.75
CA PHE A 176 -7.65 9.91 -3.69
C PHE A 176 -8.78 10.80 -4.21
N ASP A 177 -9.64 11.25 -3.30
CA ASP A 177 -10.67 12.23 -3.59
C ASP A 177 -10.09 13.49 -4.27
N ALA A 178 -10.80 13.96 -5.31
CA ALA A 178 -10.33 15.05 -6.14
C ALA A 178 -10.37 16.39 -5.41
N SER A 179 -11.45 16.66 -4.66
CA SER A 179 -11.60 17.90 -3.89
C SER A 179 -10.53 18.03 -2.82
N LEU A 180 -10.22 16.92 -2.14
CA LEU A 180 -9.11 16.85 -1.19
C LEU A 180 -7.76 17.18 -1.87
N CYS A 181 -7.46 16.51 -3.00
CA CYS A 181 -6.19 16.72 -3.71
C CYS A 181 -6.04 18.18 -4.14
N GLU A 182 -7.06 18.76 -4.78
CA GLU A 182 -7.02 20.16 -5.25
C GLU A 182 -6.88 21.13 -4.08
N GLY A 183 -7.59 20.90 -2.97
CA GLY A 183 -7.47 21.70 -1.76
C GLY A 183 -6.04 21.72 -1.21
N PHE A 184 -5.40 20.55 -1.08
CA PHE A 184 -4.01 20.47 -0.64
C PHE A 184 -3.03 21.10 -1.64
N MET A 185 -3.22 20.87 -2.94
CA MET A 185 -2.36 21.47 -3.97
C MET A 185 -2.45 23.00 -3.97
N GLU A 186 -3.65 23.57 -3.77
CA GLU A 186 -3.85 25.01 -3.63
C GLU A 186 -3.05 25.57 -2.45
N LYS A 187 -3.15 24.96 -1.26
CA LYS A 187 -2.39 25.42 -0.09
C LYS A 187 -0.88 25.24 -0.25
N LEU A 188 -0.46 24.12 -0.85
CA LEU A 188 0.95 23.86 -1.15
C LEU A 188 1.52 24.84 -2.17
N SER A 189 0.70 25.35 -3.10
CA SER A 189 1.14 26.32 -4.11
C SER A 189 1.68 27.62 -3.49
N LEU A 190 1.20 28.01 -2.31
CA LEU A 190 1.65 29.19 -1.59
C LEU A 190 3.13 29.10 -1.18
N PHE A 191 3.62 27.89 -0.88
CA PHE A 191 5.03 27.64 -0.55
C PHE A 191 5.96 27.66 -1.77
N THR A 192 5.41 27.71 -3.00
CA THR A 192 6.23 27.84 -4.21
C THR A 192 6.74 29.26 -4.44
N CYS A 193 6.13 30.24 -3.74
CA CYS A 193 6.65 31.59 -3.65
C CYS A 193 8.02 31.55 -2.95
N LYS A 194 9.06 32.11 -3.58
CA LYS A 194 10.39 32.18 -2.97
C LYS A 194 10.60 33.43 -2.13
N GLN A 195 9.60 34.30 -2.01
CA GLN A 195 9.69 35.53 -1.25
C GLN A 195 9.47 35.25 0.23
N ARG A 196 10.53 35.42 1.02
CA ARG A 196 10.56 35.16 2.47
C ARG A 196 9.43 35.87 3.22
N VAL A 197 9.19 37.16 2.95
CA VAL A 197 8.15 37.95 3.63
C VAL A 197 6.75 37.36 3.42
N VAL A 198 6.45 36.91 2.21
CA VAL A 198 5.15 36.28 1.87
C VAL A 198 5.01 34.93 2.58
N LEU A 199 6.07 34.12 2.55
CA LEU A 199 6.09 32.81 3.23
C LEU A 199 5.91 32.96 4.75
N LEU A 200 6.64 33.89 5.39
CA LEU A 200 6.54 34.18 6.82
C LEU A 200 5.13 34.59 7.21
N ARG A 201 4.52 35.51 6.44
CA ARG A 201 3.14 35.93 6.66
C ARG A 201 2.18 34.74 6.57
N PHE A 202 2.38 33.84 5.63
CA PHE A 202 1.52 32.68 5.45
C PHE A 202 1.63 31.66 6.59
N VAL A 203 2.86 31.27 6.99
CA VAL A 203 3.08 30.26 8.03
C VAL A 203 2.62 30.71 9.42
N GLN A 204 2.38 32.02 9.61
CA GLN A 204 1.82 32.57 10.84
C GLN A 204 0.29 32.64 10.84
N THR A 205 -0.37 32.22 9.76
CA THR A 205 -1.85 32.27 9.67
C THR A 205 -2.51 31.00 10.20
N LYS A 206 -3.76 31.14 10.66
CA LYS A 206 -4.63 30.00 10.99
C LYS A 206 -4.83 29.03 9.81
N ALA A 207 -4.76 29.54 8.58
CA ALA A 207 -4.88 28.72 7.37
C ALA A 207 -3.74 27.70 7.24
N TYR A 208 -2.52 28.05 7.65
CA TYR A 208 -1.40 27.12 7.68
C TYR A 208 -1.57 26.02 8.74
N GLU A 209 -1.97 26.38 9.96
CA GLU A 209 -2.21 25.38 11.01
C GLU A 209 -3.36 24.42 10.64
N THR A 210 -4.43 24.95 10.02
CA THR A 210 -5.52 24.11 9.51
C THR A 210 -5.02 23.15 8.43
N PHE A 211 -4.22 23.65 7.48
CA PHE A 211 -3.60 22.81 6.45
C PHE A 211 -2.74 21.68 7.03
N LYS A 212 -1.93 21.96 8.06
CA LYS A 212 -1.15 20.91 8.74
C LYS A 212 -2.04 19.86 9.38
N MET A 213 -3.08 20.28 10.10
CA MET A 213 -4.02 19.36 10.75
C MET A 213 -4.74 18.49 9.70
N ASP A 214 -5.23 19.10 8.62
CA ASP A 214 -5.92 18.38 7.55
C ASP A 214 -4.98 17.37 6.86
N MET A 215 -3.73 17.76 6.61
CA MET A 215 -2.72 16.86 6.06
C MET A 215 -2.38 15.71 7.01
N ASP A 216 -2.17 15.98 8.30
CA ASP A 216 -1.88 14.94 9.29
C ASP A 216 -3.06 13.97 9.44
N PHE A 217 -4.29 14.50 9.48
CA PHE A 217 -5.51 13.70 9.48
C PHE A 217 -5.56 12.81 8.24
N PHE A 218 -5.44 13.39 7.04
CA PHE A 218 -5.41 12.62 5.79
C PHE A 218 -4.32 11.55 5.79
N LEU A 219 -3.13 11.84 6.31
CA LEU A 219 -2.01 10.90 6.34
C LEU A 219 -2.22 9.74 7.30
N ARG A 220 -2.99 9.93 8.39
CA ARG A 220 -3.26 8.92 9.43
C ARG A 220 -4.63 8.25 9.34
N GLU A 221 -5.54 8.77 8.52
CA GLU A 221 -6.89 8.24 8.28
C GLU A 221 -6.91 6.73 7.92
N GLN A 222 -7.56 5.92 8.76
CA GLN A 222 -7.72 4.44 8.71
C GLN A 222 -8.80 3.89 7.75
N SER A 223 -9.95 4.56 7.72
CA SER A 223 -11.22 4.04 7.19
C SER A 223 -11.30 4.03 5.66
N GLY A 224 -10.35 4.69 4.99
CA GLY A 224 -10.36 4.82 3.54
C GLY A 224 -11.36 5.87 3.04
N PHE A 225 -11.77 6.79 3.91
CA PHE A 225 -12.77 7.82 3.61
C PHE A 225 -12.43 8.63 2.36
N TYR A 226 -11.14 8.91 2.14
CA TYR A 226 -10.65 9.67 1.00
C TYR A 226 -10.17 8.81 -0.18
N LEU A 227 -10.34 7.49 -0.13
CA LEU A 227 -9.84 6.57 -1.13
C LEU A 227 -10.89 6.29 -2.22
N LEU A 228 -10.46 6.32 -3.48
CA LEU A 228 -11.26 5.89 -4.63
C LEU A 228 -11.15 4.37 -4.84
N GLU A 229 -12.05 3.76 -5.62
CA GLU A 229 -12.08 2.30 -5.90
C GLU A 229 -10.78 1.69 -6.45
N LYS A 230 -9.88 2.54 -6.95
CA LYS A 230 -8.60 2.17 -7.57
C LYS A 230 -7.40 2.37 -6.64
N SER A 231 -7.62 2.79 -5.39
CA SER A 231 -6.59 3.12 -4.39
C SER A 231 -5.62 1.96 -4.09
N GLU A 232 -6.16 0.74 -3.99
CA GLU A 232 -5.39 -0.48 -3.69
C GLU A 232 -4.73 -1.12 -4.92
N MET A 233 -4.60 -0.40 -6.05
CA MET A 233 -3.86 -0.95 -7.18
C MET A 233 -2.37 -1.13 -6.84
N PRO A 234 -1.71 -2.17 -7.39
CA PRO A 234 -0.26 -2.31 -7.29
C PRO A 234 0.47 -1.08 -7.85
N LEU A 235 1.50 -0.62 -7.13
CA LEU A 235 2.33 0.54 -7.47
C LEU A 235 2.83 0.51 -8.92
N PHE A 236 3.18 -0.67 -9.44
CA PHE A 236 3.61 -0.85 -10.82
C PHE A 236 2.60 -0.30 -11.84
N PHE A 237 1.30 -0.53 -11.64
CA PHE A 237 0.28 -0.07 -12.59
C PHE A 237 0.05 1.44 -12.53
N LEU A 238 0.22 2.04 -11.36
CA LEU A 238 0.17 3.50 -11.21
C LEU A 238 1.28 4.16 -12.04
N LEU A 239 2.52 3.64 -11.93
CA LEU A 239 3.67 4.25 -12.60
C LEU A 239 3.74 3.96 -14.10
N LYS A 240 3.24 2.79 -14.55
CA LYS A 240 3.21 2.42 -15.97
C LYS A 240 2.22 3.26 -16.79
N LYS A 241 1.11 3.72 -16.19
CA LYS A 241 0.04 4.47 -16.89
C LYS A 241 0.36 5.95 -17.11
N LYS A 242 1.23 6.58 -16.32
CA LYS A 242 1.50 8.02 -16.45
C LYS A 242 2.74 8.28 -17.30
N HIS A 243 2.57 8.99 -18.43
CA HIS A 243 3.61 9.30 -19.40
C HIS A 243 4.77 10.17 -18.85
N LYS A 244 5.88 10.17 -19.60
CA LYS A 244 7.25 10.63 -19.26
C LYS A 244 7.50 12.16 -19.19
N LYS A 245 6.51 13.05 -19.36
CA LYS A 245 6.78 14.50 -19.41
C LYS A 245 6.39 15.21 -18.11
N GLY A 246 7.37 15.81 -17.44
CA GLY A 246 7.16 16.78 -16.35
C GLY A 246 7.38 16.30 -14.91
N SER A 247 7.72 15.03 -14.66
CA SER A 247 7.64 14.50 -13.29
C SER A 247 8.74 15.05 -12.36
N ALA A 248 8.35 15.59 -11.20
CA ALA A 248 9.25 16.04 -10.14
C ALA A 248 10.31 14.99 -9.76
N ARG A 249 11.41 15.43 -9.11
CA ARG A 249 12.53 14.55 -8.73
C ARG A 249 12.07 13.32 -7.95
N ILE A 250 11.15 13.48 -7.00
CA ILE A 250 10.59 12.38 -6.22
C ILE A 250 9.89 11.32 -7.08
N VAL A 251 9.10 11.73 -8.08
CA VAL A 251 8.42 10.80 -9.00
C VAL A 251 9.42 10.09 -9.92
N LYS A 252 10.49 10.78 -10.33
CA LYS A 252 11.60 10.14 -11.07
C LYS A 252 12.31 9.09 -10.23
N ARG A 253 12.58 9.38 -8.95
CA ARG A 253 13.18 8.41 -8.01
C ARG A 253 12.27 7.21 -7.79
N LEU A 254 10.98 7.46 -7.55
CA LEU A 254 9.96 6.42 -7.39
C LEU A 254 9.90 5.48 -8.61
N ARG A 255 9.96 6.02 -9.83
CA ARG A 255 10.01 5.21 -11.06
C ARG A 255 11.28 4.39 -11.18
N LYS A 256 12.44 4.94 -10.80
CA LYS A 256 13.71 4.21 -10.81
C LYS A 256 13.74 3.07 -9.79
N ALA A 257 13.07 3.23 -8.65
CA ALA A 257 13.00 2.21 -7.62
C ALA A 257 12.19 0.96 -8.03
N LEU A 258 11.45 1.00 -9.15
CA LEU A 258 10.71 -0.14 -9.69
C LEU A 258 11.40 -0.85 -10.87
N ILE A 259 12.58 -0.39 -11.29
CA ILE A 259 13.39 -0.98 -12.36
C ILE A 259 14.48 -1.82 -11.72
#